data_AF-A0A099SC26-F1
#
_entry.id   AF-A0A099SC26-F1
#
_cell.length_a   1.000
_cell.length_b   1.000
_cell.length_c   1.000
_cell.angle_alpha   90.00
_cell.angle_beta   90.00
_cell.angle_gamma   90.00
#
_symmetry.space_group_name_H-M   'P 1'
#
loop_
_entity.id
_entity.type
_entity.pdbx_description
1 polymer ?
#
loop_
_entity_poly.entity_id
_entity_poly.type
_entity_poly.pdbx_seq_one_letter_code
_entity_poly.pdbx_strand_id
1 'polypeptide(L)'
;MNNSLDKALELLKYFTNECPVRGLSEISRESSIPKATVYRLLNTFVKNGFLQKVDIHGQQSQYKLGMKFFELGMLVSESMELKEVALPLMKQLRDLLNEDIQLSIRENNYSIYIEKITCTHPVRLFTRVGRTVPLSAGACARAILSFLDDKEIHDILNKEPLVKYTENTIIDKKALWENIEENRIKGYTISFGELEPQTVSVGVPILDYSQNVVASLSVAGPEQRFNDKSLPLIINEAKKTAKEISKILGCNFSKVYK
;
A
#
# COMPACT_ATOMS: atom_id res chain seq x y z
N MET A 1 0.63 31.44 -13.36
CA MET A 1 -0.06 30.24 -12.84
C MET A 1 -1.44 30.17 -13.45
N ASN A 2 -1.81 29.04 -14.03
CA ASN A 2 -2.97 28.94 -14.91
C ASN A 2 -4.26 28.73 -14.09
N ASN A 3 -4.75 29.84 -13.51
CA ASN A 3 -5.84 29.96 -12.53
C ASN A 3 -7.12 29.16 -12.89
N SER A 4 -7.38 28.88 -14.17
CA SER A 4 -8.58 28.14 -14.60
C SER A 4 -8.45 26.61 -14.52
N LEU A 5 -7.27 26.05 -14.78
CA LEU A 5 -7.05 24.59 -14.75
C LEU A 5 -6.96 24.10 -13.30
N ASP A 6 -6.22 24.82 -12.46
CA ASP A 6 -6.10 24.50 -11.02
C ASP A 6 -7.48 24.46 -10.35
N LYS A 7 -8.33 25.46 -10.64
CA LYS A 7 -9.72 25.48 -10.19
C LYS A 7 -10.51 24.28 -10.70
N ALA A 8 -10.35 23.90 -11.96
CA ALA A 8 -11.06 22.75 -12.52
C ALA A 8 -10.68 21.45 -11.78
N LEU A 9 -9.39 21.20 -11.59
CA LEU A 9 -8.92 20.01 -10.88
C LEU A 9 -9.34 20.01 -9.40
N GLU A 10 -9.35 21.18 -8.76
CA GLU A 10 -9.80 21.33 -7.38
C GLU A 10 -11.27 20.91 -7.20
N LEU A 11 -12.15 21.23 -8.16
CA LEU A 11 -13.57 20.84 -8.08
C LEU A 11 -13.77 19.31 -8.02
N LEU A 12 -12.85 18.52 -8.58
CA LEU A 12 -12.95 17.05 -8.57
C LEU A 12 -12.74 16.46 -7.17
N LYS A 13 -12.04 17.17 -6.28
CA LYS A 13 -11.76 16.69 -4.91
C LYS A 13 -12.99 16.69 -4.00
N TYR A 14 -14.06 17.36 -4.41
CA TYR A 14 -15.33 17.40 -3.67
C TYR A 14 -16.17 16.14 -3.89
N PHE A 15 -15.80 15.25 -4.82
CA PHE A 15 -16.43 13.94 -4.95
C PHE A 15 -15.66 12.93 -4.09
N THR A 16 -16.33 12.35 -3.10
CA THR A 16 -15.74 11.34 -2.18
C THR A 16 -16.64 10.13 -2.08
N ASN A 17 -16.19 9.05 -1.43
CA ASN A 17 -17.02 7.86 -1.21
C ASN A 17 -18.27 8.19 -0.38
N GLU A 18 -18.14 9.12 0.57
CA GLU A 18 -19.22 9.59 1.44
C GLU A 18 -20.18 10.55 0.71
N CYS A 19 -19.64 11.31 -0.26
CA CYS A 19 -20.39 12.27 -1.08
C CYS A 19 -20.15 12.02 -2.58
N PRO A 20 -20.65 10.90 -3.15
CA PRO A 20 -20.36 10.51 -4.54
C PRO A 20 -21.14 11.33 -5.58
N VAL A 21 -22.19 12.03 -5.14
CA VAL A 21 -23.01 12.91 -5.96
C VAL A 21 -23.07 14.28 -5.30
N ARG A 22 -22.89 15.33 -6.09
CA ARG A 22 -22.74 16.72 -5.61
C ARG A 22 -23.56 17.69 -6.45
N GLY A 23 -24.19 18.67 -5.80
CA GLY A 23 -24.91 19.76 -6.46
C GLY A 23 -24.01 20.96 -6.78
N LEU A 24 -24.37 21.72 -7.83
CA LEU A 24 -23.67 22.96 -8.23
C LEU A 24 -23.51 23.96 -7.07
N SER A 25 -24.59 24.21 -6.32
CA SER A 25 -24.60 25.19 -5.23
C SER A 25 -23.72 24.77 -4.05
N GLU A 26 -23.65 23.46 -3.77
CA GLU A 26 -22.82 22.91 -2.69
C GLU A 26 -21.34 23.06 -3.02
N ILE A 27 -20.95 22.63 -4.23
CA ILE A 27 -19.57 22.75 -4.71
C ILE A 27 -19.14 24.23 -4.72
N SER A 28 -20.00 25.15 -5.18
CA SER A 28 -19.69 26.59 -5.20
C SER A 28 -19.48 27.16 -3.79
N ARG A 29 -20.31 26.76 -2.82
CA ARG A 29 -20.18 27.20 -1.43
C ARG A 29 -18.90 26.69 -0.80
N GLU A 30 -18.59 25.40 -0.96
CA GLU A 30 -17.43 24.79 -0.31
C GLU A 30 -16.11 25.19 -0.95
N SER A 31 -16.07 25.35 -2.27
CA SER A 31 -14.86 25.80 -2.98
C SER A 31 -14.61 27.30 -2.92
N SER A 32 -15.57 28.10 -2.43
CA SER A 32 -15.56 29.57 -2.52
C SER A 32 -15.38 30.11 -3.95
N ILE A 33 -15.69 29.29 -4.97
CA ILE A 33 -15.64 29.68 -6.39
C ILE A 33 -17.04 30.17 -6.81
N PRO A 34 -17.15 31.32 -7.53
CA PRO A 34 -18.44 31.82 -7.99
C PRO A 34 -19.24 30.78 -8.79
N LYS A 35 -20.54 30.69 -8.51
CA LYS A 35 -21.45 29.68 -9.08
C LYS A 35 -21.40 29.59 -10.61
N ALA A 36 -21.29 30.73 -11.29
CA ALA A 36 -21.16 30.77 -12.75
C ALA A 36 -19.86 30.12 -13.26
N THR A 37 -18.75 30.27 -12.51
CA THR A 37 -17.48 29.62 -12.84
C THR A 37 -17.54 28.13 -12.59
N VAL A 38 -18.08 27.70 -11.44
CA VAL A 38 -18.29 26.27 -11.16
C VAL A 38 -19.15 25.63 -12.23
N TYR A 39 -20.28 26.26 -12.61
CA TYR A 39 -21.16 25.76 -13.65
C TYR A 39 -20.43 25.54 -14.99
N ARG A 40 -19.63 26.53 -15.42
CA ARG A 40 -18.83 26.42 -16.64
C ARG A 40 -17.82 25.27 -16.57
N LEU A 41 -17.12 25.11 -15.44
CA LEU A 41 -16.13 24.05 -15.25
C LEU A 41 -16.78 22.65 -15.21
N LEU A 42 -17.87 22.49 -14.45
CA LEU A 42 -18.60 21.22 -14.39
C LEU A 42 -19.17 20.84 -15.75
N ASN A 43 -19.73 21.79 -16.51
CA ASN A 43 -20.20 21.52 -17.87
C ASN A 43 -19.05 21.12 -18.82
N THR A 44 -17.85 21.69 -18.66
CA THR A 44 -16.67 21.24 -19.41
C THR A 44 -16.33 19.79 -19.06
N PHE A 45 -16.32 19.40 -17.79
CA PHE A 45 -16.09 18.00 -17.42
C PHE A 45 -17.18 17.06 -17.95
N VAL A 46 -18.45 17.47 -17.90
CA VAL A 46 -19.57 16.71 -18.46
C VAL A 46 -19.41 16.52 -19.96
N LYS A 47 -19.08 17.59 -20.68
CA LYS A 47 -18.84 17.54 -22.13
C LYS A 47 -17.72 16.56 -22.51
N ASN A 48 -16.72 16.39 -21.64
CA ASN A 48 -15.58 15.50 -21.85
C ASN A 48 -15.71 14.14 -21.15
N GLY A 49 -16.90 13.80 -20.61
CA GLY A 49 -17.17 12.49 -20.00
C GLY A 49 -16.55 12.23 -18.62
N PHE A 50 -15.88 13.23 -18.03
CA PHE A 50 -15.29 13.15 -16.68
C PHE A 50 -16.34 13.30 -15.58
N LEU A 51 -17.43 14.02 -15.84
CA LEU A 51 -18.59 14.06 -14.95
C LEU A 51 -19.84 13.62 -15.71
N GLN A 52 -20.84 13.15 -14.99
CA GLN A 52 -22.17 12.86 -15.50
C GLN A 52 -23.20 13.68 -14.73
N LYS A 53 -24.15 14.30 -15.44
CA LYS A 53 -25.34 14.86 -14.80
C LYS A 53 -26.27 13.73 -14.41
N VAL A 54 -26.75 13.77 -13.18
CA VAL A 54 -27.75 12.85 -12.65
C VAL A 54 -28.90 13.65 -12.06
N ASP A 55 -30.11 13.10 -12.13
CA ASP A 55 -31.28 13.65 -11.47
C ASP A 55 -31.62 12.73 -10.30
N ILE A 56 -31.37 13.21 -9.08
CA ILE A 56 -31.60 12.45 -7.85
C ILE A 56 -32.56 13.24 -6.97
N HIS A 57 -33.61 12.58 -6.49
CA HIS A 57 -34.60 13.14 -5.56
C HIS A 57 -35.22 14.48 -6.00
N GLY A 58 -35.47 14.66 -7.30
CA GLY A 58 -36.09 15.88 -7.84
C GLY A 58 -35.19 17.12 -7.84
N GLN A 59 -33.91 16.99 -7.43
CA GLN A 59 -32.95 18.08 -7.52
C GLN A 59 -32.31 18.13 -8.91
N GLN A 60 -32.65 19.15 -9.68
CA GLN A 60 -32.03 19.38 -10.98
C GLN A 60 -30.54 19.75 -10.83
N SER A 61 -29.70 19.23 -11.74
CA SER A 61 -28.26 19.56 -11.84
C SER A 61 -27.37 19.01 -10.73
N GLN A 62 -27.56 17.73 -10.38
CA GLN A 62 -26.58 16.96 -9.60
C GLN A 62 -25.51 16.36 -10.53
N TYR A 63 -24.30 16.16 -10.02
CA TYR A 63 -23.15 15.66 -10.77
C TYR A 63 -22.53 14.47 -10.04
N LYS A 64 -22.00 13.50 -10.79
CA LYS A 64 -21.13 12.41 -10.27
C LYS A 64 -19.93 12.21 -11.18
N LEU A 65 -18.92 11.48 -10.71
CA LEU A 65 -17.79 11.06 -11.56
C LEU A 65 -18.29 10.21 -12.75
N GLY A 66 -17.78 10.50 -13.94
CA GLY A 66 -18.11 9.83 -15.19
C GLY A 66 -17.10 8.75 -15.57
N MET A 67 -17.44 7.95 -16.58
CA MET A 67 -16.65 6.79 -17.02
C MET A 67 -15.25 7.14 -17.54
N LYS A 68 -14.98 8.40 -17.92
CA LYS A 68 -13.66 8.79 -18.40
C LYS A 68 -12.55 8.60 -17.35
N PHE A 69 -12.88 8.73 -16.07
CA PHE A 69 -11.94 8.42 -14.99
C PHE A 69 -11.62 6.93 -14.92
N PHE A 70 -12.58 6.05 -15.16
CA PHE A 70 -12.36 4.61 -15.20
C PHE A 70 -11.47 4.22 -16.39
N GLU A 71 -11.76 4.73 -17.59
CA GLU A 71 -10.95 4.48 -18.80
C GLU A 71 -9.48 4.89 -18.61
N LEU A 72 -9.24 6.10 -18.10
CA LEU A 72 -7.88 6.59 -17.85
C LEU A 72 -7.23 5.83 -16.68
N GLY A 73 -8.01 5.46 -15.66
CA GLY A 73 -7.55 4.63 -14.56
C GLY A 73 -7.09 3.25 -15.01
N MET A 74 -7.79 2.63 -15.96
CA MET A 74 -7.39 1.36 -16.56
C MET A 74 -6.05 1.48 -17.30
N LEU A 75 -5.86 2.52 -18.11
CA LEU A 75 -4.59 2.77 -18.81
C LEU A 75 -3.42 2.96 -17.83
N VAL A 76 -3.65 3.69 -16.74
CA VAL A 76 -2.66 3.85 -15.66
C VAL A 76 -2.39 2.50 -15.00
N SER A 77 -3.43 1.77 -14.61
CA SER A 77 -3.32 0.47 -13.93
C SER A 77 -2.59 -0.58 -14.77
N GLU A 78 -2.86 -0.63 -16.08
CA GLU A 78 -2.19 -1.55 -17.03
C GLU A 78 -0.71 -1.21 -17.21
N SER A 79 -0.32 0.07 -17.08
CA SER A 79 1.06 0.52 -17.19
C SER A 79 1.87 0.45 -15.89
N MET A 80 1.21 0.26 -14.75
CA MET A 80 1.86 0.24 -13.44
C MET A 80 2.27 -1.17 -13.05
N GLU A 81 3.40 -1.64 -13.60
CA GLU A 81 4.06 -2.80 -13.02
C GLU A 81 4.63 -2.39 -11.65
N LEU A 82 4.10 -2.99 -10.57
CA LEU A 82 4.57 -2.81 -9.19
C LEU A 82 6.10 -2.83 -9.08
N LYS A 83 6.74 -3.72 -9.85
CA LYS A 83 8.18 -3.87 -9.91
C LYS A 83 8.87 -2.62 -10.46
N GLU A 84 8.39 -2.06 -11.56
CA GLU A 84 8.97 -0.86 -12.18
C GLU A 84 8.87 0.35 -11.25
N VAL A 85 7.76 0.47 -10.53
CA VAL A 85 7.55 1.52 -9.52
C VAL A 85 8.47 1.35 -8.31
N ALA A 86 8.57 0.12 -7.80
CA ALA A 86 9.32 -0.15 -6.58
C ALA A 86 10.84 -0.10 -6.79
N LEU A 87 11.34 -0.54 -7.95
CA LEU A 87 12.77 -0.77 -8.18
C LEU A 87 13.67 0.45 -7.90
N PRO A 88 13.35 1.69 -8.36
CA PRO A 88 14.16 2.86 -8.04
C PRO A 88 14.19 3.16 -6.54
N LEU A 89 13.05 3.04 -5.86
CA LEU A 89 12.90 3.31 -4.43
C LEU A 89 13.60 2.24 -3.58
N MET A 90 13.56 0.98 -4.00
CA MET A 90 14.32 -0.12 -3.38
C MET A 90 15.83 0.10 -3.48
N LYS A 91 16.33 0.60 -4.62
CA LYS A 91 17.75 0.92 -4.79
C LYS A 91 18.20 2.02 -3.83
N GLN A 92 17.41 3.09 -3.72
CA GLN A 92 17.68 4.18 -2.77
C GLN A 92 17.71 3.68 -1.32
N LEU A 93 16.74 2.84 -0.94
CA LEU A 93 16.69 2.24 0.40
C LEU A 93 17.91 1.35 0.66
N ARG A 94 18.32 0.54 -0.33
CA ARG A 94 19.54 -0.26 -0.24
C ARG A 94 20.77 0.63 -0.08
N ASP A 95 20.91 1.67 -0.89
CA ASP A 95 22.08 2.56 -0.82
C ASP A 95 22.19 3.28 0.54
N LEU A 96 21.04 3.57 1.17
CA LEU A 96 20.96 4.19 2.48
C LEU A 96 21.33 3.23 3.63
N LEU A 97 20.79 2.01 3.62
CA LEU A 97 20.92 1.06 4.74
C LEU A 97 22.03 0.03 4.53
N ASN A 98 22.43 -0.19 3.28
CA ASN A 98 23.31 -1.27 2.81
C ASN A 98 22.90 -2.68 3.29
N GLU A 99 21.60 -2.96 3.33
CA GLU A 99 21.03 -4.28 3.64
C GLU A 99 20.25 -4.86 2.45
N ASP A 100 19.92 -6.15 2.48
CA ASP A 100 19.13 -6.77 1.40
C ASP A 100 17.69 -6.22 1.44
N ILE A 101 17.23 -5.70 0.29
CA ILE A 101 15.87 -5.19 0.10
C ILE A 101 15.10 -6.17 -0.77
N GLN A 102 13.93 -6.60 -0.31
CA GLN A 102 13.11 -7.62 -0.97
C GLN A 102 11.70 -7.11 -1.15
N LEU A 103 11.12 -7.40 -2.31
CA LEU A 103 9.73 -7.10 -2.65
C LEU A 103 8.99 -8.42 -2.84
N SER A 104 7.84 -8.56 -2.20
CA SER A 104 7.02 -9.77 -2.32
C SER A 104 5.56 -9.45 -2.61
N ILE A 105 4.89 -10.42 -3.23
CA ILE A 105 3.44 -10.43 -3.43
C ILE A 105 2.85 -11.69 -2.83
N ARG A 106 1.54 -11.66 -2.61
CA ARG A 106 0.79 -12.84 -2.20
C ARG A 106 0.42 -13.67 -3.42
N GLU A 107 0.62 -14.97 -3.30
CA GLU A 107 0.08 -15.98 -4.21
C GLU A 107 -0.58 -17.07 -3.34
N ASN A 108 -1.91 -17.08 -3.30
CA ASN A 108 -2.69 -17.95 -2.40
C ASN A 108 -2.28 -17.78 -0.91
N ASN A 109 -1.86 -18.87 -0.26
CA ASN A 109 -1.44 -18.89 1.15
C ASN A 109 0.07 -18.59 1.33
N TYR A 110 0.75 -18.19 0.26
CA TYR A 110 2.19 -18.00 0.21
C TYR A 110 2.56 -16.57 -0.18
N SER A 111 3.76 -16.17 0.21
CA SER A 111 4.43 -14.95 -0.26
C SER A 111 5.55 -15.34 -1.23
N ILE A 112 5.61 -14.66 -2.37
CA ILE A 112 6.61 -14.88 -3.42
C ILE A 112 7.47 -13.64 -3.57
N TYR A 113 8.80 -13.79 -3.51
CA TYR A 113 9.73 -12.70 -3.82
C TYR A 113 9.77 -12.43 -5.32
N ILE A 114 9.43 -11.21 -5.73
CA ILE A 114 9.39 -10.79 -7.14
C ILE A 114 10.54 -9.87 -7.52
N GLU A 115 11.20 -9.25 -6.53
CA GLU A 115 12.43 -8.48 -6.74
C GLU A 115 13.32 -8.51 -5.49
N LYS A 116 14.64 -8.43 -5.70
CA LYS A 116 15.65 -8.34 -4.65
C LYS A 116 16.78 -7.39 -5.07
N ILE A 117 17.08 -6.41 -4.22
CA ILE A 117 18.31 -5.61 -4.31
C ILE A 117 19.25 -6.06 -3.20
N THR A 118 20.44 -6.51 -3.59
CA THR A 118 21.41 -7.12 -2.68
C THR A 118 22.33 -6.06 -2.08
N CYS A 119 22.67 -6.21 -0.80
CA CYS A 119 23.68 -5.39 -0.14
C CYS A 119 25.08 -5.63 -0.72
N THR A 120 26.03 -4.75 -0.38
CA THR A 120 27.44 -4.90 -0.78
C THR A 120 28.28 -5.72 0.21
N HIS A 121 27.69 -6.14 1.34
CA HIS A 121 28.41 -6.92 2.34
C HIS A 121 28.79 -8.33 1.83
N PRO A 122 29.97 -8.84 2.24
CA PRO A 122 30.39 -10.20 1.90
C PRO A 122 29.52 -11.25 2.60
N VAL A 123 29.12 -10.99 3.86
CA VAL A 123 28.18 -11.83 4.62
C VAL A 123 26.78 -11.23 4.50
N ARG A 124 25.89 -11.97 3.85
CA ARG A 124 24.53 -11.56 3.48
C ARG A 124 23.58 -12.75 3.43
N LEU A 125 22.27 -12.48 3.42
CA LEU A 125 21.28 -13.54 3.27
C LEU A 125 21.28 -14.14 1.87
N PHE A 126 21.19 -15.45 1.81
CA PHE A 126 20.95 -16.18 0.58
C PHE A 126 19.44 -16.33 0.33
N THR A 127 18.82 -15.25 -0.14
CA THR A 127 17.46 -15.25 -0.71
C THR A 127 17.51 -14.96 -2.21
N ARG A 128 16.49 -15.41 -2.96
CA ARG A 128 16.38 -15.23 -4.41
C ARG A 128 14.96 -14.88 -4.84
N VAL A 129 14.84 -14.18 -5.97
CA VAL A 129 13.56 -14.01 -6.68
C VAL A 129 12.98 -15.39 -7.00
N GLY A 130 11.66 -15.54 -6.86
CA GLY A 130 10.93 -16.79 -6.98
C GLY A 130 10.95 -17.67 -5.72
N ARG A 131 11.67 -17.30 -4.65
CA ARG A 131 11.53 -18.00 -3.36
C ARG A 131 10.11 -17.77 -2.83
N THR A 132 9.48 -18.86 -2.40
CA THR A 132 8.18 -18.87 -1.76
C THR A 132 8.32 -19.18 -0.27
N VAL A 133 7.51 -18.53 0.56
CA VAL A 133 7.47 -18.72 2.02
C VAL A 133 6.01 -18.67 2.50
N PRO A 134 5.64 -19.34 3.60
CA PRO A 134 4.27 -19.24 4.12
C PRO A 134 3.99 -17.82 4.62
N LEU A 135 2.73 -17.39 4.51
CA LEU A 135 2.30 -16.08 5.04
C LEU A 135 2.46 -15.94 6.56
N SER A 136 2.52 -17.06 7.28
CA SER A 136 2.62 -17.09 8.75
C SER A 136 4.03 -16.84 9.29
N ALA A 137 5.09 -16.92 8.48
CA ALA A 137 6.47 -16.81 8.97
C ALA A 137 7.35 -15.88 8.13
N GLY A 138 8.23 -15.13 8.80
CA GLY A 138 9.09 -14.12 8.18
C GLY A 138 8.40 -12.77 8.01
N ALA A 139 9.16 -11.68 8.11
CA ALA A 139 8.58 -10.34 8.20
C ALA A 139 7.84 -9.92 6.92
N CYS A 140 8.43 -10.19 5.76
CA CYS A 140 7.84 -9.87 4.46
C CYS A 140 6.46 -10.54 4.29
N ALA A 141 6.38 -11.85 4.54
CA ALA A 141 5.14 -12.61 4.42
C ALA A 141 4.11 -12.21 5.50
N ARG A 142 4.58 -12.01 6.74
CA ARG A 142 3.70 -11.56 7.83
C ARG A 142 3.18 -10.15 7.64
N ALA A 143 3.91 -9.27 6.95
CA ALA A 143 3.44 -7.93 6.59
C ALA A 143 2.29 -7.98 5.58
N ILE A 144 2.23 -8.98 4.72
CA ILE A 144 1.04 -9.22 3.88
C ILE A 144 -0.09 -9.75 4.77
N LEU A 145 0.15 -10.86 5.50
CA LEU A 145 -0.88 -11.51 6.31
C LEU A 145 -1.55 -10.56 7.29
N SER A 146 -0.76 -9.75 8.00
CA SER A 146 -1.26 -8.88 9.06
C SER A 146 -2.19 -7.78 8.55
N PHE A 147 -2.21 -7.48 7.24
CA PHE A 147 -3.00 -6.40 6.66
C PHE A 147 -4.11 -6.90 5.72
N LEU A 148 -4.34 -8.21 5.67
CA LEU A 148 -5.55 -8.80 5.07
C LEU A 148 -6.75 -8.62 6.01
N ASP A 149 -7.95 -8.90 5.51
CA ASP A 149 -9.16 -8.93 6.34
C ASP A 149 -9.18 -10.15 7.27
N ASP A 150 -9.86 -10.02 8.41
CA ASP A 150 -9.86 -11.04 9.48
C ASP A 150 -10.37 -12.40 9.00
N LYS A 151 -11.38 -12.39 8.12
CA LYS A 151 -11.96 -13.63 7.58
C LYS A 151 -10.93 -14.35 6.71
N GLU A 152 -10.25 -13.62 5.84
CA GLU A 152 -9.21 -14.18 4.97
C GLU A 152 -8.02 -14.70 5.78
N ILE A 153 -7.60 -13.99 6.83
CA ILE A 153 -6.55 -14.47 7.74
C ILE A 153 -6.98 -15.77 8.42
N HIS A 154 -8.20 -15.83 8.98
CA HIS A 154 -8.70 -17.05 9.60
C HIS A 154 -8.78 -18.22 8.61
N ASP A 155 -9.23 -17.97 7.38
CA ASP A 155 -9.27 -18.98 6.32
C ASP A 155 -7.86 -19.50 5.98
N ILE A 156 -6.85 -18.62 5.89
CA ILE A 156 -5.45 -19.00 5.65
C ILE A 156 -4.91 -19.83 6.81
N LEU A 157 -5.07 -19.35 8.06
CA LEU A 157 -4.54 -20.01 9.25
C LEU A 157 -5.23 -21.33 9.59
N ASN A 158 -6.45 -21.57 9.10
CA ASN A 158 -7.19 -22.80 9.32
C ASN A 158 -7.01 -23.85 8.22
N LYS A 159 -6.53 -23.46 7.03
CA LYS A 159 -6.28 -24.40 5.92
C LYS A 159 -5.11 -25.34 6.18
N GLU A 160 -4.03 -24.86 6.78
CA GLU A 160 -2.80 -25.65 6.98
C GLU A 160 -2.23 -25.47 8.40
N PRO A 161 -1.55 -26.49 8.94
CA PRO A 161 -0.85 -26.37 10.21
C PRO A 161 0.35 -25.42 10.10
N LEU A 162 0.66 -24.72 11.20
CA LEU A 162 1.84 -23.86 11.27
C LEU A 162 3.11 -24.72 11.33
N VAL A 163 3.97 -24.57 10.32
CA VAL A 163 5.24 -25.30 10.20
C VAL A 163 6.31 -24.60 11.03
N LYS A 164 7.05 -25.36 11.85
CA LYS A 164 8.24 -24.87 12.58
C LYS A 164 9.46 -24.92 11.66
N TYR A 165 10.06 -23.77 11.34
CA TYR A 165 11.29 -23.70 10.54
C TYR A 165 12.53 -23.57 11.42
N THR A 166 12.41 -22.81 12.52
CA THR A 166 13.44 -22.58 13.52
C THR A 166 12.82 -22.57 14.92
N GLU A 167 13.66 -22.47 15.95
CA GLU A 167 13.19 -22.32 17.33
C GLU A 167 12.39 -21.02 17.56
N ASN A 168 12.57 -20.02 16.71
CA ASN A 168 11.87 -18.74 16.82
C ASN A 168 10.58 -18.68 15.99
N THR A 169 10.24 -19.71 15.22
CA THR A 169 8.99 -19.71 14.44
C THR A 169 7.77 -19.73 15.36
N ILE A 170 6.85 -18.79 15.18
CA ILE A 170 5.57 -18.78 15.88
C ILE A 170 4.68 -19.92 15.34
N ILE A 171 4.44 -20.93 16.16
CA ILE A 171 3.60 -22.10 15.80
C ILE A 171 2.28 -22.17 16.58
N ASP A 172 2.06 -21.25 17.52
CA ASP A 172 0.79 -21.11 18.22
C ASP A 172 -0.10 -20.10 17.50
N LYS A 173 -1.33 -20.50 17.17
CA LYS A 173 -2.26 -19.67 16.40
C LYS A 173 -2.69 -18.42 17.18
N LYS A 174 -2.82 -18.51 18.51
CA LYS A 174 -3.22 -17.38 19.35
C LYS A 174 -2.09 -16.35 19.42
N ALA A 175 -0.86 -16.80 19.67
CA ALA A 175 0.32 -15.93 19.65
C ALA A 175 0.54 -15.28 18.28
N LEU A 176 0.29 -16.01 17.18
CA LEU A 176 0.37 -15.44 15.83
C LEU A 176 -0.71 -14.36 15.60
N TRP A 177 -1.92 -14.58 16.09
CA TRP A 177 -3.00 -13.59 16.02
C TRP A 177 -2.67 -12.32 16.82
N GLU A 178 -2.19 -12.47 18.06
CA GLU A 178 -1.75 -11.34 18.89
C GLU A 178 -0.62 -10.55 18.20
N ASN A 179 0.32 -11.25 17.55
CA ASN A 179 1.37 -10.61 16.76
C ASN A 179 0.80 -9.85 15.54
N ILE A 180 -0.20 -10.41 14.85
CA ILE A 180 -0.89 -9.75 13.73
C ILE A 180 -1.55 -8.44 14.19
N GLU A 181 -2.27 -8.46 15.31
CA GLU A 181 -2.92 -7.27 15.86
C GLU A 181 -1.90 -6.19 16.22
N GLU A 182 -0.79 -6.58 16.85
CA GLU A 182 0.31 -5.68 17.17
C GLU A 182 0.94 -5.06 15.90
N ASN A 183 1.16 -5.88 14.87
CA ASN A 183 1.73 -5.44 13.61
C ASN A 183 0.83 -4.42 12.89
N ARG A 184 -0.50 -4.58 12.95
CA ARG A 184 -1.47 -3.62 12.41
C ARG A 184 -1.34 -2.25 13.08
N ILE A 185 -1.23 -2.23 14.41
CA ILE A 185 -1.05 -1.00 15.19
C ILE A 185 0.27 -0.33 14.85
N LYS A 186 1.36 -1.10 14.77
CA LYS A 186 2.71 -0.59 14.49
C LYS A 186 2.90 -0.14 13.03
N GLY A 187 2.18 -0.74 12.09
CA GLY A 187 2.34 -0.51 10.66
C GLY A 187 3.57 -1.22 10.06
N TYR A 188 4.12 -2.23 10.74
CA TYR A 188 5.28 -3.01 10.30
C TYR A 188 5.32 -4.33 11.06
N THR A 189 6.17 -5.24 10.60
CA THR A 189 6.46 -6.54 11.20
C THR A 189 7.97 -6.70 11.39
N ILE A 190 8.37 -7.51 12.37
CA ILE A 190 9.76 -7.91 12.56
C ILE A 190 9.79 -9.43 12.73
N SER A 191 10.74 -10.08 12.06
CA SER A 191 11.02 -11.50 12.24
C SER A 191 12.45 -11.65 12.74
N PHE A 192 12.60 -12.28 13.91
CA PHE A 192 13.89 -12.64 14.50
C PHE A 192 14.18 -14.12 14.24
N GLY A 193 14.80 -14.40 13.11
CA GLY A 193 15.30 -15.73 12.78
C GLY A 193 14.23 -16.80 12.59
N GLU A 194 13.02 -16.42 12.17
CA GLU A 194 11.88 -17.35 12.11
C GLU A 194 11.94 -18.35 10.96
N LEU A 195 12.56 -17.97 9.84
CA LEU A 195 12.74 -18.84 8.66
C LEU A 195 14.17 -19.39 8.58
N GLU A 196 15.15 -18.59 9.01
CA GLU A 196 16.57 -18.92 8.99
C GLU A 196 17.20 -18.38 10.29
N PRO A 197 17.91 -19.19 11.09
CA PRO A 197 18.56 -18.73 12.31
C PRO A 197 19.53 -17.57 12.06
N GLN A 198 19.73 -16.72 13.07
CA GLN A 198 20.68 -15.58 13.04
C GLN A 198 20.37 -14.51 11.99
N THR A 199 19.12 -14.44 11.53
CA THR A 199 18.67 -13.42 10.58
C THR A 199 17.62 -12.52 11.21
N VAL A 200 17.59 -11.25 10.79
CA VAL A 200 16.50 -10.33 11.15
C VAL A 200 15.94 -9.74 9.87
N SER A 201 14.63 -9.56 9.84
CA SER A 201 13.96 -8.81 8.79
C SER A 201 12.89 -7.90 9.34
N VAL A 202 12.75 -6.72 8.73
CA VAL A 202 11.65 -5.78 8.95
C VAL A 202 10.80 -5.74 7.71
N GLY A 203 9.51 -6.03 7.83
CA GLY A 203 8.56 -6.09 6.72
C GLY A 203 7.47 -5.03 6.88
N VAL A 204 7.12 -4.36 5.79
CA VAL A 204 6.09 -3.32 5.76
C VAL A 204 5.13 -3.55 4.59
N PRO A 205 3.82 -3.33 4.78
CA PRO A 205 2.83 -3.53 3.72
C PRO A 205 2.93 -2.41 2.66
N ILE A 206 2.64 -2.77 1.42
CA ILE A 206 2.39 -1.84 0.31
C ILE A 206 0.90 -1.93 -0.03
N LEU A 207 0.24 -0.79 -0.01
CA LEU A 207 -1.20 -0.67 -0.21
C LEU A 207 -1.53 -0.06 -1.57
N ASP A 208 -2.64 -0.48 -2.17
CA ASP A 208 -3.18 0.10 -3.39
C ASP A 208 -4.18 1.25 -3.11
N TYR A 209 -4.78 1.77 -4.18
CA TYR A 209 -5.82 2.81 -4.12
C TYR A 209 -7.07 2.41 -3.30
N SER A 210 -7.33 1.11 -3.13
CA SER A 210 -8.44 0.57 -2.33
C SER A 210 -8.07 0.34 -0.86
N GLN A 211 -6.83 0.68 -0.45
CA GLN A 211 -6.25 0.37 0.86
C GLN A 211 -6.07 -1.13 1.11
N ASN A 212 -6.07 -1.95 0.06
CA ASN A 212 -5.77 -3.37 0.17
C ASN A 212 -4.26 -3.59 0.14
N VAL A 213 -3.76 -4.55 0.92
CA VAL A 213 -2.36 -4.96 0.84
C VAL A 213 -2.13 -5.78 -0.44
N VAL A 214 -1.33 -5.23 -1.35
CA VAL A 214 -1.03 -5.85 -2.66
C VAL A 214 0.38 -6.42 -2.72
N ALA A 215 1.26 -5.95 -1.84
CA ALA A 215 2.65 -6.37 -1.76
C ALA A 215 3.23 -6.07 -0.38
N SER A 216 4.48 -6.48 -0.17
CA SER A 216 5.26 -6.01 0.97
C SER A 216 6.71 -5.72 0.58
N LEU A 217 7.31 -4.77 1.28
CA LEU A 217 8.73 -4.46 1.20
C LEU A 217 9.40 -4.94 2.49
N SER A 218 10.59 -5.52 2.39
CA SER A 218 11.36 -5.85 3.58
C SER A 218 12.84 -5.54 3.46
N VAL A 219 13.43 -5.19 4.60
CA VAL A 219 14.87 -5.04 4.81
C VAL A 219 15.34 -6.24 5.63
N ALA A 220 16.35 -6.97 5.17
CA ALA A 220 16.84 -8.18 5.83
C ALA A 220 18.36 -8.23 5.89
N GLY A 221 18.88 -8.72 7.01
CA GLY A 221 20.32 -8.92 7.24
C GLY A 221 20.60 -9.92 8.38
N PRO A 222 21.88 -10.22 8.64
CA PRO A 222 22.32 -10.91 9.85
C PRO A 222 21.92 -10.11 11.10
N GLU A 223 21.52 -10.81 12.15
CA GLU A 223 21.00 -10.21 13.39
C GLU A 223 21.93 -9.18 14.03
N GLN A 224 23.25 -9.33 13.88
CA GLN A 224 24.25 -8.45 14.49
C GLN A 224 24.18 -7.00 13.95
N ARG A 225 23.58 -6.79 12.77
CA ARG A 225 23.40 -5.46 12.16
C ARG A 225 22.04 -4.83 12.48
N PHE A 226 21.14 -5.57 13.13
CA PHE A 226 19.78 -5.14 13.48
C PHE A 226 19.66 -4.98 15.00
N ASN A 227 20.46 -4.07 15.57
CA ASN A 227 20.49 -3.79 17.00
C ASN A 227 19.60 -2.59 17.36
N ASP A 228 19.46 -2.31 18.66
CA ASP A 228 18.59 -1.23 19.18
C ASP A 228 18.88 0.17 18.61
N LYS A 229 20.08 0.40 18.08
CA LYS A 229 20.45 1.68 17.45
C LYS A 229 20.07 1.74 15.97
N SER A 230 20.23 0.65 15.22
CA SER A 230 19.96 0.63 13.78
C SER A 230 18.50 0.29 13.46
N LEU A 231 17.86 -0.55 14.27
CA LEU A 231 16.52 -1.06 14.01
C LEU A 231 15.46 0.04 13.87
N PRO A 232 15.42 1.10 14.71
CA PRO A 232 14.45 2.20 14.54
C PRO A 232 14.62 2.93 13.20
N LEU A 233 15.86 3.15 12.75
CA LEU A 233 16.15 3.78 11.45
C LEU A 233 15.67 2.89 10.30
N ILE A 234 15.98 1.59 10.35
CA ILE A 234 15.56 0.62 9.34
C ILE A 234 14.02 0.59 9.21
N ILE A 235 13.31 0.54 10.35
CA ILE A 235 11.85 0.57 10.37
C ILE A 235 11.32 1.86 9.74
N ASN A 236 11.87 3.02 10.13
CA ASN A 236 11.40 4.31 9.62
C ASN A 236 11.59 4.43 8.11
N GLU A 237 12.78 4.09 7.60
CA GLU A 237 13.07 4.20 6.18
C GLU A 237 12.29 3.16 5.37
N ALA A 238 12.14 1.93 5.85
CA ALA A 238 11.29 0.93 5.20
C ALA A 238 9.83 1.42 5.09
N LYS A 239 9.24 1.93 6.18
CA LYS A 239 7.87 2.48 6.18
C LYS A 239 7.74 3.65 5.22
N LYS A 240 8.72 4.55 5.19
CA LYS A 240 8.73 5.70 4.29
C LYS A 240 8.75 5.25 2.83
N THR A 241 9.66 4.34 2.47
CA THR A 241 9.75 3.78 1.12
C THR A 241 8.47 3.07 0.70
N ALA A 242 7.90 2.21 1.56
CA ALA A 242 6.64 1.53 1.25
C ALA A 242 5.46 2.51 1.11
N LYS A 243 5.43 3.58 1.90
CA LYS A 243 4.44 4.66 1.77
C LYS A 243 4.57 5.40 0.44
N GLU A 244 5.79 5.64 -0.03
CA GLU A 244 6.04 6.26 -1.34
C GLU A 244 5.58 5.36 -2.48
N ILE A 245 5.92 4.06 -2.44
CA ILE A 245 5.41 3.07 -3.40
C ILE A 245 3.88 3.05 -3.40
N SER A 246 3.27 2.97 -2.22
CA SER A 246 1.80 2.93 -2.08
C SER A 246 1.12 4.20 -2.62
N LYS A 247 1.72 5.39 -2.42
CA LYS A 247 1.21 6.64 -3.00
C LYS A 247 1.23 6.61 -4.53
N ILE A 248 2.29 6.06 -5.11
CA ILE A 248 2.39 5.92 -6.56
C ILE A 248 1.29 4.97 -7.07
N LEU A 249 1.01 3.88 -6.33
CA LEU A 249 -0.10 2.94 -6.56
C LEU A 249 -1.50 3.53 -6.24
N GLY A 250 -1.59 4.83 -5.92
CA GLY A 250 -2.86 5.54 -5.70
C GLY A 250 -3.42 5.47 -4.28
N CYS A 251 -2.69 4.89 -3.31
CA CYS A 251 -3.13 4.86 -1.91
C CYS A 251 -3.20 6.27 -1.31
N ASN A 252 -4.36 6.63 -0.76
CA ASN A 252 -4.59 7.91 -0.11
C ASN A 252 -4.57 7.78 1.42
N PHE A 253 -3.46 8.20 2.05
CA PHE A 253 -3.28 8.15 3.50
C PHE A 253 -4.08 9.21 4.30
N SER A 254 -4.88 10.05 3.64
CA SER A 254 -5.68 11.12 4.29
C SER A 254 -6.85 10.59 5.12
N LYS A 255 -7.20 9.30 5.01
CA LYS A 255 -8.33 8.68 5.73
C LYS A 255 -7.95 7.98 7.04
N VAL A 256 -6.65 7.93 7.40
CA VAL A 256 -6.15 7.05 8.49
C VAL A 256 -6.00 7.77 9.84
N TYR A 257 -6.36 9.05 9.94
CA TYR A 257 -6.35 9.77 11.22
C TYR A 257 -7.66 10.56 11.40
N LYS A 258 -8.73 9.87 11.78
CA LYS A 258 -9.87 10.43 12.49
C LYS A 258 -10.31 9.47 13.59
#